data_AF-A0A5C8SJD2-F1
#
_entry.id   AF-A0A5C8SJD2-F1
#
_cell.length_a   1.000
_cell.length_b   1.000
_cell.length_c   1.000
_cell.angle_alpha   90.00
_cell.angle_beta   90.00
_cell.angle_gamma   90.00
#
_symmetry.space_group_name_H-M   'P 1'
#
loop_
_entity.id
_entity.type
_entity.pdbx_description
1 polymer ?
#
loop_
_entity_poly.entity_id
_entity_poly.type
_entity_poly.pdbx_seq_one_letter_code
_entity_poly.pdbx_strand_id
1 'polypeptide(L)'
;MRGHDLTLARIDDATVKAVAGGHELATTTWAPRVDGDRLTHFAAVAIVRETYAGWEPEDFQRANLQLHRAARDRLRELATRALRDAD
;
A
#
# COMPACT_ATOMS: atom_id res chain seq x y z
N MET A 1 23.84 -6.38 -0.03
CA MET A 1 22.68 -6.36 -0.93
C MET A 1 21.65 -5.45 -0.30
N ARG A 2 21.38 -4.26 -0.86
CA ARG A 2 20.40 -3.32 -0.29
C ARG A 2 19.02 -3.75 -0.79
N GLY A 3 18.19 -4.27 0.09
CA GLY A 3 16.85 -4.78 -0.24
C GLY A 3 15.80 -4.24 0.71
N HIS A 4 14.56 -4.20 0.23
CA HIS A 4 13.40 -4.08 1.11
C HIS A 4 12.96 -5.48 1.51
N ASP A 5 12.83 -5.72 2.81
CA ASP A 5 12.25 -6.97 3.27
C ASP A 5 10.72 -6.85 3.23
N LEU A 6 10.13 -7.41 2.18
CA LEU A 6 8.69 -7.35 1.94
C LEU A 6 7.89 -8.29 2.87
N THR A 7 8.54 -9.18 3.62
CA THR A 7 7.87 -10.06 4.60
C THR A 7 7.36 -9.30 5.82
N LEU A 8 8.01 -8.18 6.13
CA LEU A 8 7.67 -7.27 7.22
C LEU A 8 6.93 -6.01 6.73
N ALA A 9 6.39 -6.05 5.51
CA ALA A 9 5.67 -4.91 4.96
C ALA A 9 4.36 -4.65 5.72
N ARG A 10 4.03 -3.36 5.89
CA ARG A 10 2.79 -2.89 6.51
C ARG A 10 2.02 -2.02 5.54
N ILE A 11 0.69 -2.04 5.66
CA ILE A 11 -0.23 -1.17 4.91
C ILE A 11 -0.84 -0.22 5.92
N ASP A 12 -0.67 1.08 5.72
CA ASP A 12 -1.19 2.10 6.63
C ASP A 12 -2.70 2.31 6.48
N ASP A 13 -3.30 2.97 7.45
CA ASP A 13 -4.69 3.40 7.39
C ASP A 13 -4.93 4.28 6.16
N ALA A 14 -6.12 4.13 5.56
CA ALA A 14 -6.50 4.93 4.42
C ALA A 14 -6.67 6.40 4.82
N THR A 15 -6.02 7.28 4.07
CA THR A 15 -6.31 8.71 4.10
C THR A 15 -7.50 9.01 3.19
N VAL A 16 -8.40 9.89 3.63
CA VAL A 16 -9.57 10.31 2.87
C VAL A 16 -9.48 11.80 2.60
N LYS A 17 -9.69 12.19 1.35
CA LYS A 17 -9.69 13.59 0.92
C LYS A 17 -10.92 13.88 0.06
N ALA A 18 -11.65 14.95 0.36
CA ALA A 18 -12.68 15.45 -0.52
C ALA A 18 -12.06 16.05 -1.80
N VAL A 19 -12.61 15.70 -2.96
CA VAL A 19 -12.17 16.17 -4.29
C VAL A 19 -13.39 16.60 -5.12
N ALA A 20 -13.14 17.28 -6.24
CA ALA A 20 -14.25 17.66 -7.14
C ALA A 20 -14.99 16.39 -7.63
N GLY A 21 -16.29 16.31 -7.34
CA GLY A 21 -17.14 15.18 -7.74
C GLY A 21 -17.14 13.97 -6.80
N GLY A 22 -16.44 14.04 -5.66
CA GLY A 22 -16.45 12.92 -4.71
C GLY A 22 -15.28 12.94 -3.74
N HIS A 23 -14.68 11.76 -3.52
CA HIS A 23 -13.60 11.59 -2.55
C HIS A 23 -12.52 10.68 -3.10
N GLU A 24 -11.29 10.96 -2.70
CA GLU A 24 -10.12 10.15 -2.97
C GLU A 24 -9.74 9.42 -1.67
N LEU A 25 -9.45 8.13 -1.79
CA LEU A 25 -8.85 7.34 -0.72
C LEU A 25 -7.47 6.90 -1.19
N ALA A 26 -6.52 6.99 -0.27
CA ALA A 26 -5.16 6.54 -0.51
C ALA A 26 -4.61 5.76 0.68
N THR A 27 -3.98 4.62 0.40
CA THR A 27 -3.20 3.86 1.39
C THR A 27 -1.79 3.64 0.87
N THR A 28 -0.84 3.59 1.79
CA THR A 28 0.58 3.41 1.47
C THR A 28 1.06 2.09 2.07
N THR A 29 1.75 1.30 1.24
CA THR A 29 2.47 0.12 1.67
C THR A 29 3.92 0.52 1.96
N TRP A 30 4.39 0.18 3.15
CA TRP A 30 5.74 0.43 3.62
C TRP A 30 6.47 -0.88 3.86
N ALA A 31 7.75 -0.93 3.50
CA ALA A 31 8.61 -2.07 3.82
C ALA A 31 9.90 -1.60 4.52
N PRO A 32 10.40 -2.35 5.50
CA PRO A 32 11.68 -2.04 6.12
C PRO A 32 12.80 -2.18 5.10
N ARG A 33 13.70 -1.21 5.13
CA ARG A 33 14.96 -1.24 4.41
C ARG A 33 16.01 -1.86 5.32
N VAL A 34 16.60 -2.96 4.86
CA VAL A 34 17.60 -3.71 5.61
C VAL A 34 18.98 -3.50 4.96
N ASP A 35 19.99 -3.26 5.78
CA ASP A 35 21.39 -3.16 5.37
C ASP A 35 22.24 -4.09 6.25
N GLY A 36 22.72 -5.20 5.67
CA GLY A 36 23.28 -6.31 6.45
C GLY A 36 22.23 -6.88 7.40
N ASP A 37 22.54 -6.87 8.70
CA ASP A 37 21.63 -7.35 9.75
C ASP A 37 20.83 -6.22 10.43
N ARG A 38 20.92 -4.98 9.92
CA ARG A 38 20.31 -3.81 10.55
C ARG A 38 19.06 -3.33 9.80
N LEU A 39 17.96 -3.21 10.53
CA LEU A 39 16.80 -2.44 10.08
C LEU A 39 17.13 -0.95 10.14
N THR A 40 17.04 -0.26 9.01
CA THR A 40 17.40 1.16 8.91
C THR A 40 16.20 2.08 9.08
N HIS A 41 15.18 1.90 8.25
CA HIS A 41 13.91 2.64 8.30
C HIS A 41 12.86 1.93 7.43
N PHE A 42 11.60 2.33 7.56
CA PHE A 42 10.55 1.93 6.62
C PHE A 42 10.52 2.91 5.45
N ALA A 43 10.44 2.38 4.22
CA ALA A 43 10.28 3.17 3.01
C ALA A 43 8.97 2.79 2.30
N ALA A 44 8.32 3.78 1.69
CA ALA A 44 7.13 3.53 0.90
C ALA A 44 7.51 2.75 -0.36
N VAL A 45 6.87 1.61 -0.58
CA VAL A 45 7.10 0.73 -1.73
C VAL A 45 5.94 0.73 -2.71
N ALA A 46 4.74 1.12 -2.26
CA ALA A 46 3.59 1.34 -3.13
C ALA A 46 2.63 2.35 -2.50
N ILE A 47 1.90 3.08 -3.34
CA ILE A 47 0.75 3.88 -2.94
C ILE A 47 -0.40 3.50 -3.85
N VAL A 48 -1.52 3.09 -3.27
CA VAL A 48 -2.76 2.83 -4.01
C VAL A 48 -3.70 4.00 -3.77
N ARG A 49 -4.27 4.52 -4.85
CA ARG A 49 -5.23 5.63 -4.83
C ARG A 49 -6.44 5.26 -5.66
N GLU A 50 -7.62 5.49 -5.11
CA GLU A 50 -8.89 5.31 -5.82
C GLU A 50 -9.79 6.52 -5.58
N THR A 51 -10.55 6.89 -6.61
CA THR A 51 -11.51 7.99 -6.56
C THR A 51 -12.92 7.44 -6.70
N TYR A 52 -13.80 7.85 -5.79
CA TYR A 52 -15.20 7.42 -5.76
C TYR A 52 -16.10 8.65 -5.90
N ALA A 53 -17.05 8.58 -6.83
CA ALA A 53 -18.04 9.63 -7.05
C ALA A 53 -19.27 9.40 -6.18
N GLY A 54 -19.78 10.47 -5.54
CA GLY A 54 -21.14 10.50 -4.96
C GLY A 54 -21.46 9.42 -3.91
N TRP A 55 -20.51 9.11 -3.02
CA TRP A 55 -20.68 8.07 -2.01
C TRP A 55 -21.34 8.57 -0.71
N GLU A 56 -22.19 7.75 -0.11
CA GLU A 56 -22.75 7.99 1.22
C GLU A 56 -21.76 7.47 2.30
N PRO A 57 -21.83 7.90 3.57
CA PRO A 57 -20.89 7.46 4.61
C PRO A 57 -20.78 5.93 4.76
N GLU A 58 -21.85 5.20 4.46
CA GLU A 58 -21.91 3.73 4.46
C GLU A 58 -21.06 3.08 3.36
N ASP A 59 -20.77 3.78 2.27
CA ASP A 59 -19.90 3.31 1.20
C ASP A 59 -18.42 3.32 1.59
N PHE A 60 -18.04 4.10 2.62
CA PHE A 60 -16.66 4.23 3.07
C PHE A 60 -16.06 2.87 3.44
N GLN A 61 -16.79 2.04 4.19
CA GLN A 61 -16.27 0.75 4.64
C GLN A 61 -16.00 -0.19 3.46
N ARG A 62 -16.88 -0.17 2.45
CA ARG A 62 -16.74 -0.96 1.22
C ARG A 62 -15.55 -0.48 0.40
N ALA A 63 -15.43 0.82 0.16
CA ALA A 63 -14.30 1.43 -0.55
C ALA A 63 -12.97 1.19 0.17
N ASN A 64 -12.94 1.35 1.50
CA ASN A 64 -11.76 1.08 2.32
C ASN A 64 -11.32 -0.39 2.21
N LEU A 65 -12.26 -1.33 2.25
CA LEU A 65 -11.97 -2.75 2.06
C LEU A 65 -11.42 -3.05 0.66
N GLN A 66 -11.99 -2.44 -0.38
CA GLN A 66 -11.49 -2.58 -1.76
C GLN A 66 -10.06 -2.04 -1.89
N LEU A 67 -9.82 -0.84 -1.38
CA LEU A 67 -8.50 -0.21 -1.39
C LEU A 67 -7.43 -1.06 -0.69
N HIS A 68 -7.75 -1.62 0.48
CA HIS A 68 -6.82 -2.50 1.19
C HIS A 68 -6.57 -3.84 0.47
N ARG A 69 -7.58 -4.38 -0.24
CA ARG A 69 -7.38 -5.56 -1.10
C ARG A 69 -6.42 -5.23 -2.25
N ALA A 70 -6.64 -4.11 -2.94
CA ALA A 70 -5.76 -3.66 -4.00
C ALA A 70 -4.32 -3.42 -3.52
N ALA A 71 -4.15 -2.85 -2.32
CA ALA A 71 -2.82 -2.67 -1.71
C ALA A 71 -2.12 -3.99 -1.37
N ARG A 72 -2.87 -5.00 -0.90
CA ARG A 72 -2.33 -6.35 -0.65
C ARG A 72 -1.92 -7.05 -1.95
N ASP A 73 -2.75 -6.95 -2.98
CA ASP A 73 -2.44 -7.53 -4.29
C ASP A 73 -1.19 -6.89 -4.87
N ARG A 74 -1.08 -5.56 -4.77
CA ARG A 74 0.12 -4.83 -5.19
C ARG A 74 1.38 -5.25 -4.43
N LEU A 75 1.28 -5.45 -3.11
CA LEU A 75 2.39 -5.98 -2.31
C LEU A 75 2.79 -7.39 -2.76
N ARG A 76 1.83 -8.27 -3.03
CA ARG A 76 2.08 -9.63 -3.51
C ARG A 76 2.81 -9.64 -4.86
N GLU A 77 2.43 -8.75 -5.77
CA GLU A 77 3.12 -8.58 -7.05
C GLU A 77 4.58 -8.14 -6.85
N LEU A 78 4.80 -7.15 -5.97
CA LEU A 78 6.15 -6.67 -5.66
C LEU A 78 7.02 -7.78 -5.04
N ALA A 79 6.46 -8.56 -4.11
CA ALA A 79 7.16 -9.69 -3.50
C ALA A 79 7.51 -10.76 -4.55
N THR A 80 6.58 -11.07 -5.45
CA THR A 80 6.81 -12.05 -6.52
C THR A 80 7.90 -11.59 -7.49
N ARG A 81 7.94 -10.30 -7.83
CA ARG A 81 9.02 -9.73 -8.67
C ARG A 81 10.37 -9.80 -7.96
N ALA A 82 10.42 -9.40 -6.69
CA ALA A 82 11.65 -9.43 -5.90
C ALA A 82 12.24 -10.85 -5.76
N LEU A 83 11.38 -11.87 -5.62
CA LEU A 83 11.82 -13.27 -5.60
C LEU A 83 12.45 -13.69 -6.94
N ARG A 84 11.84 -13.30 -8.07
CA ARG A 84 12.38 -13.61 -9.40
C ARG A 84 13.70 -12.91 -9.71
N ASP A 85 13.90 -11.70 -9.19
CA ASP A 85 15.14 -10.94 -9.40
C ASP A 85 16.30 -11.47 -8.54
N ALA A 86 16.00 -12.29 -7.52
CA ALA A 86 16.98 -12.90 -6.64
C ALA A 86 17.46 -14.29 -7.10
N ASP A 87 16.70 -14.94 -7.99
CA ASP A 87 17.04 -16.18 -8.69
C ASP A 87 17.95 -15.90 -9.91
#